data_AF-A0A1S1LAV0-F1
#
_entry.id   AF-A0A1S1LAV0-F1
#
_cell.length_a   1.000
_cell.length_b   1.000
_cell.length_c   1.000
_cell.angle_alpha   90.00
_cell.angle_beta   90.00
_cell.angle_gamma   90.00
#
_symmetry.space_group_name_H-M   'P 1'
#
loop_
_entity.id
_entity.type
_entity.pdbx_description
1 polymer ?
#
loop_
_entity_poly.entity_id
_entity_poly.type
_entity_poly.pdbx_seq_one_letter_code
_entity_poly.pdbx_strand_id
1 'polypeptide(L)'
;MARVWIKSGVAPMLALAAAVALAGCQDDQPLRRITADGSSTSAATSSSSAAPSTTPVKPVRTPATDEAAIRALFERERQANENYDIDALVDVSCAQYKDATRAAMMKAVQPMSAMGTAQEAQNLDTVQRVPALLQQKHPKMSIETAKAMVEAWHRQDEAAYQAAQRKMLAELTVVQDWKVENLKITGDTATADLISTTAFDQYPPQTQTNHIPLLVENGEWKDCFPPPQG
;
A
#
# COMPACT_ATOMS: atom_id res chain seq x y z
N MET A 1 25.92 32.05 -19.44
CA MET A 1 25.10 31.56 -18.30
C MET A 1 23.92 30.78 -18.88
N ALA A 2 24.00 29.45 -18.92
CA ALA A 2 22.91 28.61 -19.41
C ALA A 2 21.83 28.48 -18.33
N ARG A 3 20.60 28.90 -18.64
CA ARG A 3 19.43 28.72 -17.76
C ARG A 3 18.99 27.26 -17.86
N VAL A 4 19.28 26.46 -16.84
CA VAL A 4 18.70 25.12 -16.70
C VAL A 4 17.21 25.30 -16.43
N TRP A 5 16.39 24.93 -17.41
CA TRP A 5 14.93 24.95 -17.31
C TRP A 5 14.48 23.67 -16.62
N ILE A 6 14.49 23.66 -15.29
CA ILE A 6 13.76 22.63 -14.55
C ILE A 6 12.29 22.95 -14.79
N LYS A 7 11.61 22.14 -15.60
CA LYS A 7 10.16 22.27 -15.82
C LYS A 7 9.47 22.08 -14.47
N SER A 8 9.07 23.20 -13.86
CA SER A 8 8.18 23.25 -12.71
C SER A 8 6.80 22.76 -13.13
N GLY A 9 6.66 21.44 -13.26
CA GLY A 9 5.44 20.77 -13.63
C GLY A 9 5.16 19.60 -12.69
N VAL A 10 5.14 19.85 -11.39
CA VAL A 10 4.55 18.92 -10.42
C VAL A 10 3.54 19.72 -9.63
N ALA A 11 2.35 19.88 -10.22
CA ALA A 11 1.16 20.12 -9.42
C ALA A 11 0.96 18.87 -8.54
N PRO A 12 0.54 19.03 -7.28
CA PRO A 12 0.40 17.92 -6.35
C PRO A 12 -0.81 17.09 -6.80
N MET A 13 -0.58 16.04 -7.59
CA MET A 13 -1.54 14.94 -7.72
C MET A 13 -1.09 13.80 -6.80
N LEU A 14 -1.08 14.10 -5.50
CA LEU A 14 -1.47 13.14 -4.47
C LEU A 14 -2.71 13.71 -3.80
N ALA A 15 -3.70 14.06 -4.61
CA ALA A 15 -5.07 13.96 -4.17
C ALA A 15 -5.44 12.50 -4.42
N LEU A 16 -5.54 11.69 -3.36
CA LEU A 16 -6.55 10.63 -3.35
C LEU A 16 -7.90 11.34 -3.45
N ALA A 17 -8.27 11.70 -4.68
CA ALA A 17 -9.55 12.28 -5.00
C ALA A 17 -10.58 11.15 -4.97
N ALA A 18 -11.11 10.86 -3.78
CA ALA A 18 -12.37 10.15 -3.68
C ALA A 18 -13.50 11.09 -4.14
N ALA A 19 -14.04 10.83 -5.33
CA ALA A 19 -15.30 11.41 -5.77
C ALA A 19 -16.43 10.39 -5.57
N VAL A 20 -17.47 10.85 -4.88
CA VAL A 20 -18.69 10.18 -4.42
C VAL A 20 -19.70 9.98 -5.57
N ALA A 21 -20.43 8.84 -5.60
CA ALA A 21 -21.91 8.77 -5.60
C ALA A 21 -22.52 7.52 -6.29
N LEU A 22 -23.25 6.74 -5.47
CA LEU A 22 -24.60 6.18 -5.64
C LEU A 22 -25.04 5.50 -6.96
N ALA A 23 -25.22 4.18 -6.89
CA ALA A 23 -26.40 3.40 -7.34
C ALA A 23 -26.19 1.97 -6.79
N GLY A 24 -27.06 1.36 -5.98
CA GLY A 24 -28.48 1.14 -6.20
C GLY A 24 -28.67 -0.18 -6.96
N CYS A 25 -28.95 -1.27 -6.24
CA CYS A 25 -29.58 -2.57 -6.61
C CYS A 25 -29.07 -3.64 -5.62
N GLN A 26 -29.75 -3.92 -4.49
CA GLN A 26 -30.84 -4.91 -4.37
C GLN A 26 -30.63 -6.18 -5.20
N ASP A 27 -30.31 -7.28 -4.53
CA ASP A 27 -31.12 -8.49 -4.63
C ASP A 27 -30.91 -9.39 -3.41
N ASP A 28 -31.95 -9.43 -2.58
CA ASP A 28 -32.28 -10.53 -1.68
C ASP A 28 -32.55 -11.79 -2.51
N GLN A 29 -31.95 -12.94 -2.17
CA GLN A 29 -32.76 -14.13 -1.96
C GLN A 29 -32.06 -15.20 -1.11
N PRO A 30 -32.81 -15.86 -0.19
CA PRO A 30 -32.28 -16.84 0.75
C PRO A 30 -32.49 -18.26 0.22
N LEU A 31 -31.53 -19.16 0.41
CA LEU A 31 -31.75 -20.58 0.14
C LEU A 31 -31.18 -21.49 1.25
N ARG A 32 -32.16 -22.04 1.98
CA ARG A 32 -32.29 -23.44 2.41
C ARG A 32 -31.52 -23.92 3.64
N ARG A 33 -32.25 -23.85 4.75
CA ARG A 33 -32.41 -24.94 5.73
C ARG A 33 -32.50 -26.29 5.02
N ILE A 34 -31.65 -27.23 5.43
CA ILE A 34 -31.96 -28.65 5.38
C ILE A 34 -31.89 -29.16 6.82
N THR A 35 -33.04 -29.37 7.42
CA THR A 35 -33.25 -30.30 8.53
C THR A 35 -33.44 -31.69 7.95
N ALA A 36 -32.72 -32.67 8.49
CA ALA A 36 -33.12 -34.06 8.44
C ALA A 36 -32.90 -34.65 9.84
N ASP A 37 -34.01 -34.94 10.51
CA ASP A 37 -34.07 -35.86 11.63
C ASP A 37 -33.56 -37.24 11.19
N GLY A 38 -32.75 -37.85 12.04
CA GLY A 38 -32.23 -39.19 11.86
C GLY A 38 -31.71 -39.72 13.18
N SER A 39 -32.63 -40.21 14.01
CA SER A 39 -32.35 -40.90 15.27
C SER A 39 -31.65 -42.23 15.01
N SER A 40 -30.60 -42.56 15.76
CA SER A 40 -30.38 -43.89 16.34
C SER A 40 -29.10 -43.97 17.19
N THR A 41 -29.33 -44.40 18.43
CA THR A 41 -28.39 -44.82 19.46
C THR A 41 -27.49 -45.98 19.00
N SER A 42 -26.20 -45.94 19.35
CA SER A 42 -25.47 -47.08 19.93
C SER A 42 -24.05 -46.67 20.35
N ALA A 43 -23.74 -46.94 21.61
CA ALA A 43 -22.39 -46.90 22.16
C ALA A 43 -21.58 -48.08 21.60
N ALA A 44 -20.34 -47.80 21.17
CA ALA A 44 -19.30 -48.80 21.06
C ALA A 44 -17.97 -48.15 21.42
N THR A 45 -17.50 -48.49 22.62
CA THR A 45 -16.15 -48.24 23.10
C THR A 45 -15.18 -49.00 22.20
N SER A 46 -14.27 -48.30 21.53
CA SER A 46 -13.09 -48.91 20.92
C SER A 46 -11.93 -47.95 21.06
N SER A 47 -11.12 -48.23 22.08
CA SER A 47 -9.81 -47.60 22.27
C SER A 47 -8.88 -48.08 21.16
N SER A 48 -8.72 -47.27 20.11
CA SER A 48 -7.55 -47.35 19.23
C SER A 48 -6.65 -46.16 19.54
N SER A 49 -5.52 -46.43 20.19
CA SER A 49 -4.39 -45.51 20.26
C SER A 49 -3.88 -45.24 18.86
N ALA A 50 -4.43 -44.21 18.20
CA ALA A 50 -3.79 -43.56 17.08
C ALA A 50 -2.65 -42.69 17.62
N ALA A 51 -1.45 -42.87 17.08
CA ALA A 51 -0.32 -41.99 17.33
C ALA A 51 -0.71 -40.54 16.97
N PRO A 52 -0.26 -39.53 17.73
CA PRO A 52 -0.58 -38.14 17.41
C PRO A 52 0.10 -37.77 16.08
N SER A 53 -0.71 -37.63 15.03
CA SER A 53 -0.33 -37.00 13.79
C SER A 53 0.05 -35.55 14.07
N THR A 54 1.35 -35.25 14.02
CA THR A 54 1.92 -33.90 14.18
C THR A 54 1.77 -33.07 12.91
N THR A 55 0.61 -33.15 12.24
CA THR A 55 0.24 -32.14 11.25
C THR A 55 0.11 -30.80 11.98
N PRO A 56 0.84 -29.75 11.57
CA PRO A 56 0.68 -28.43 12.15
C PRO A 56 -0.79 -28.02 12.03
N VAL A 57 -1.49 -27.92 13.16
CA VAL A 57 -2.88 -27.46 13.18
C VAL A 57 -2.85 -26.02 12.72
N LYS A 58 -3.44 -25.74 11.55
CA LYS A 58 -3.65 -24.36 11.09
C LYS A 58 -4.46 -23.64 12.18
N PRO A 59 -4.02 -22.48 12.68
CA PRO A 59 -4.72 -21.78 13.76
C PRO A 59 -6.20 -21.61 13.40
N VAL A 60 -7.08 -21.99 14.33
CA VAL A 60 -8.53 -21.82 14.15
C VAL A 60 -8.84 -20.34 14.15
N ARG A 61 -9.48 -19.85 13.09
CA ARG A 61 -9.93 -18.45 12.99
C ARG A 61 -11.10 -18.21 13.94
N THR A 62 -10.99 -17.14 14.69
CA THR A 62 -12.01 -16.59 15.58
C THR A 62 -12.12 -15.09 15.31
N PRO A 63 -13.22 -14.42 15.70
CA PRO A 63 -13.33 -12.97 15.55
C PRO A 63 -12.17 -12.19 16.16
N ALA A 64 -11.67 -12.62 17.33
CA ALA A 64 -10.55 -11.97 18.02
C ALA A 64 -9.21 -12.14 17.27
N THR A 65 -8.94 -13.34 16.74
CA THR A 65 -7.72 -13.58 15.95
C THR A 65 -7.79 -12.87 14.59
N ASP A 66 -8.97 -12.76 14.00
CA ASP A 66 -9.18 -12.04 12.74
C ASP A 66 -9.03 -10.54 12.92
N GLU A 67 -9.59 -9.96 13.98
CA GLU A 67 -9.40 -8.55 14.30
C GLU A 67 -7.90 -8.23 14.49
N ALA A 68 -7.18 -9.05 15.24
CA ALA A 68 -5.74 -8.87 15.41
C ALA A 68 -4.98 -8.96 14.08
N ALA A 69 -5.35 -9.92 13.22
CA ALA A 69 -4.72 -10.10 11.90
C ALA A 69 -5.01 -8.93 10.94
N ILE A 70 -6.22 -8.37 10.98
CA ILE A 70 -6.61 -7.19 10.19
C ILE A 70 -5.87 -5.94 10.68
N ARG A 71 -5.74 -5.75 12.00
CA ARG A 71 -4.92 -4.64 12.53
C ARG A 71 -3.45 -4.78 12.13
N ALA A 72 -2.91 -6.00 12.13
CA ALA A 72 -1.57 -6.26 11.64
C ALA A 72 -1.41 -6.05 10.13
N LEU A 73 -2.45 -6.31 9.32
CA LEU A 73 -2.48 -5.99 7.89
C LEU A 73 -2.32 -4.48 7.67
N PHE A 74 -3.15 -3.66 8.31
CA PHE A 74 -3.09 -2.20 8.18
C PHE A 74 -1.79 -1.61 8.70
N GLU A 75 -1.18 -2.22 9.72
CA GLU A 75 0.15 -1.80 10.19
C GLU A 75 1.25 -2.09 9.15
N ARG A 76 1.20 -3.25 8.47
CA ARG A 76 2.11 -3.53 7.34
C ARG A 76 1.91 -2.55 6.20
N GLU A 77 0.66 -2.21 5.88
CA GLU A 77 0.35 -1.22 4.86
C GLU A 77 0.88 0.18 5.22
N ARG A 78 0.72 0.61 6.48
CA ARG A 78 1.31 1.86 6.99
C ARG A 78 2.83 1.89 6.76
N GLN A 79 3.53 0.83 7.19
CA GLN A 79 4.98 0.72 7.03
C GLN A 79 5.40 0.71 5.55
N ALA A 80 4.63 0.03 4.70
CA ALA A 80 4.89 -0.02 3.27
C ALA A 80 4.71 1.36 2.62
N ASN A 81 3.68 2.12 3.00
CA ASN A 81 3.50 3.51 2.56
C ASN A 81 4.63 4.43 3.04
N GLU A 82 5.04 4.34 4.31
CA GLU A 82 6.13 5.14 4.87
C GLU A 82 7.48 4.89 4.18
N ASN A 83 7.73 3.64 3.78
CA ASN A 83 8.98 3.27 3.11
C ASN A 83 8.87 3.32 1.58
N TYR A 84 7.69 3.64 1.04
CA TYR A 84 7.39 3.55 -0.38
C TYR A 84 7.73 2.16 -0.97
N ASP A 85 7.41 1.10 -0.22
CA ASP A 85 7.65 -0.29 -0.57
C ASP A 85 6.49 -0.83 -1.42
N ILE A 86 6.68 -0.76 -2.73
CA ILE A 86 5.69 -1.19 -3.72
C ILE A 86 5.39 -2.68 -3.60
N ASP A 87 6.39 -3.51 -3.32
CA ASP A 87 6.21 -4.96 -3.27
C ASP A 87 5.41 -5.35 -2.01
N ALA A 88 5.67 -4.69 -0.88
CA ALA A 88 4.86 -4.87 0.33
C ALA A 88 3.42 -4.38 0.14
N LEU A 89 3.19 -3.25 -0.52
CA LEU A 89 1.83 -2.77 -0.84
C LEU A 89 1.07 -3.73 -1.77
N VAL A 90 1.76 -4.30 -2.76
CA VAL A 90 1.20 -5.32 -3.65
C VAL A 90 0.90 -6.60 -2.89
N ASP A 91 1.72 -7.00 -1.93
CA ASP A 91 1.50 -8.22 -1.14
C ASP A 91 0.26 -8.13 -0.25
N VAL A 92 0.01 -6.97 0.36
CA VAL A 92 -1.17 -6.74 1.22
C VAL A 92 -2.46 -6.51 0.43
N SER A 93 -2.36 -6.16 -0.85
CA SER A 93 -3.51 -5.97 -1.75
C SER A 93 -4.16 -7.31 -2.14
N CYS A 94 -5.49 -7.30 -2.29
CA CYS A 94 -6.24 -8.42 -2.87
C CYS A 94 -5.76 -8.75 -4.27
N ALA A 95 -5.81 -10.03 -4.64
CA ALA A 95 -5.23 -10.57 -5.88
C ALA A 95 -5.65 -9.78 -7.13
N GLN A 96 -6.92 -9.37 -7.20
CA GLN A 96 -7.48 -8.61 -8.32
C GLN A 96 -6.90 -7.20 -8.49
N TYR A 97 -6.30 -6.62 -7.44
CA TYR A 97 -5.75 -5.26 -7.47
C TYR A 97 -4.22 -5.20 -7.51
N LYS A 98 -3.51 -6.32 -7.42
CA LYS A 98 -2.04 -6.34 -7.36
C LYS A 98 -1.36 -5.54 -8.48
N ASP A 99 -1.77 -5.77 -9.73
CA ASP A 99 -1.19 -5.05 -10.88
C ASP A 99 -1.56 -3.58 -10.87
N ALA A 100 -2.80 -3.25 -10.50
CA ALA A 100 -3.27 -1.87 -10.42
C ALA A 100 -2.57 -1.09 -9.29
N THR A 101 -2.34 -1.71 -8.12
CA THR A 101 -1.57 -1.14 -7.02
C THR A 101 -0.15 -0.85 -7.47
N ARG A 102 0.52 -1.81 -8.12
CA ARG A 102 1.88 -1.59 -8.66
C ARG A 102 1.91 -0.44 -9.66
N ALA A 103 0.96 -0.41 -10.60
CA ALA A 103 0.89 0.64 -11.62
C ALA A 103 0.65 2.03 -10.99
N ALA A 104 -0.26 2.13 -10.02
CA ALA A 104 -0.56 3.38 -9.32
C ALA A 104 0.68 3.91 -8.57
N MET A 105 1.41 3.05 -7.86
CA MET A 105 2.64 3.44 -7.17
C MET A 105 3.73 3.84 -8.17
N MET A 106 3.94 3.07 -9.24
CA MET A 106 4.94 3.42 -10.26
C MET A 106 4.61 4.72 -11.00
N LYS A 107 3.34 5.12 -11.13
CA LYS A 107 2.93 6.39 -11.75
C LYS A 107 3.47 7.62 -10.98
N ALA A 108 3.65 7.51 -9.67
CA ALA A 108 4.19 8.59 -8.85
C ALA A 108 5.73 8.71 -8.93
N VAL A 109 6.43 7.63 -9.30
CA VAL A 109 7.87 7.64 -9.57
C VAL A 109 8.14 8.38 -10.88
N GLN A 110 8.70 9.60 -10.81
CA GLN A 110 8.98 10.36 -12.03
C GLN A 110 10.10 9.69 -12.82
N PRO A 111 10.02 9.65 -14.17
CA PRO A 111 11.09 9.11 -15.01
C PRO A 111 12.36 9.95 -14.92
N MET A 112 13.51 9.37 -15.24
CA MET A 112 14.80 10.11 -15.23
C MET A 112 14.79 11.35 -16.13
N SER A 113 14.04 11.34 -17.23
CA SER A 113 13.86 12.49 -18.10
C SER A 113 13.25 13.72 -17.41
N ALA A 114 12.62 13.56 -16.24
CA ALA A 114 12.12 14.67 -15.44
C ALA A 114 13.26 15.45 -14.75
N MET A 115 14.43 14.84 -14.53
CA MET A 115 15.61 15.51 -13.97
C MET A 115 16.35 16.35 -15.02
N GLY A 116 16.36 15.89 -16.27
CA GLY A 116 17.00 16.57 -17.39
C GLY A 116 17.45 15.60 -18.48
N THR A 117 18.13 16.12 -19.49
CA THR A 117 18.66 15.33 -20.60
C THR A 117 19.94 14.58 -20.21
N ALA A 118 20.26 13.50 -20.95
CA ALA A 118 21.51 12.77 -20.79
C ALA A 118 22.75 13.66 -21.01
N GLN A 119 22.66 14.65 -21.90
CA GLN A 119 23.75 15.59 -22.16
C GLN A 119 24.00 16.52 -20.95
N GLU A 120 22.93 17.03 -20.33
CA GLU A 120 23.03 17.83 -19.11
C GLU A 120 23.62 17.03 -17.95
N ALA A 121 23.32 15.73 -17.89
CA ALA A 121 23.86 14.81 -16.89
C ALA A 121 25.40 14.68 -16.95
N GLN A 122 26.03 14.95 -18.09
CA GLN A 122 27.49 14.90 -18.25
C GLN A 122 28.20 16.19 -17.84
N ASN A 123 27.46 17.27 -17.53
CA ASN A 123 28.05 18.52 -17.08
C ASN A 123 28.37 18.45 -15.58
N LEU A 124 29.67 18.40 -15.24
CA LEU A 124 30.15 18.30 -13.86
C LEU A 124 29.65 19.43 -12.96
N ASP A 125 29.60 20.66 -13.46
CA ASP A 125 29.09 21.80 -12.69
C ASP A 125 27.58 21.67 -12.43
N THR A 126 26.84 21.04 -13.34
CA THR A 126 25.41 20.78 -13.15
C THR A 126 25.21 19.73 -12.06
N VAL A 127 25.85 18.55 -12.20
CA VAL A 127 25.68 17.45 -11.22
C VAL A 127 26.17 17.82 -9.81
N GLN A 128 27.14 18.73 -9.67
CA GLN A 128 27.58 19.21 -8.36
C GLN A 128 26.56 20.14 -7.68
N ARG A 129 25.79 20.92 -8.45
CA ARG A 129 24.86 21.93 -7.91
C ARG A 129 23.44 21.43 -7.71
N VAL A 130 22.99 20.48 -8.54
CA VAL A 130 21.61 19.98 -8.50
C VAL A 130 21.19 19.39 -7.15
N PRO A 131 22.04 18.63 -6.41
CA PRO A 131 21.62 18.07 -5.12
C PRO A 131 21.15 19.14 -4.12
N ALA A 132 21.88 20.27 -4.03
CA ALA A 132 21.51 21.38 -3.16
C ALA A 132 20.22 22.08 -3.63
N LEU A 133 20.00 22.20 -4.94
CA LEU A 133 18.76 22.76 -5.50
C LEU A 133 17.54 21.87 -5.21
N LEU A 134 17.71 20.54 -5.29
CA LEU A 134 16.66 19.58 -4.93
C LEU A 134 16.28 19.71 -3.46
N GLN A 135 17.26 19.77 -2.56
CA GLN A 135 17.00 19.94 -1.13
C GLN A 135 16.38 21.30 -0.80
N GLN A 136 16.78 22.37 -1.50
CA GLN A 136 16.15 23.68 -1.32
C GLN A 136 14.67 23.66 -1.72
N LYS A 137 14.34 22.93 -2.78
CA LYS A 137 12.95 22.78 -3.27
C LYS A 137 12.13 21.84 -2.37
N HIS A 138 12.78 20.84 -1.79
CA HIS A 138 12.17 19.80 -0.98
C HIS A 138 12.91 19.67 0.36
N PRO A 139 12.63 20.56 1.34
CA PRO A 139 13.42 20.65 2.57
C PRO A 139 13.43 19.38 3.43
N LYS A 140 12.43 18.51 3.29
CA LYS A 140 12.38 17.20 3.98
C LYS A 140 13.24 16.12 3.32
N MET A 141 13.64 16.31 2.07
CA MET A 141 14.55 15.40 1.38
C MET A 141 15.94 15.47 2.01
N SER A 142 16.55 14.33 2.26
CA SER A 142 17.94 14.25 2.67
C SER A 142 18.87 14.60 1.50
N ILE A 143 19.97 15.29 1.80
CA ILE A 143 20.99 15.61 0.80
C ILE A 143 21.62 14.34 0.20
N GLU A 144 21.59 13.23 0.93
CA GLU A 144 22.07 11.93 0.48
C GLU A 144 21.16 11.32 -0.58
N THR A 145 19.85 11.43 -0.41
CA THR A 145 18.88 11.04 -1.44
C THR A 145 19.00 11.92 -2.68
N ALA A 146 19.16 13.23 -2.50
CA ALA A 146 19.38 14.16 -3.60
C ALA A 146 20.65 13.81 -4.41
N LYS A 147 21.76 13.51 -3.73
CA LYS A 147 23.01 13.05 -4.37
C LYS A 147 22.80 11.74 -5.11
N ALA A 148 22.19 10.74 -4.48
CA ALA A 148 21.95 9.44 -5.10
C ALA A 148 21.13 9.56 -6.39
N MET A 149 20.10 10.41 -6.41
CA MET A 149 19.31 10.69 -7.62
C MET A 149 20.18 11.31 -8.73
N VAL A 150 20.97 12.33 -8.41
CA VAL A 150 21.81 13.04 -9.39
C VAL A 150 22.95 12.15 -9.90
N GLU A 151 23.54 11.32 -9.04
CA GLU A 151 24.54 10.34 -9.42
C GLU A 151 23.97 9.26 -10.35
N ALA A 152 22.77 8.76 -10.06
CA ALA A 152 22.09 7.81 -10.94
C ALA A 152 21.77 8.45 -12.30
N TRP A 153 21.34 9.71 -12.31
CA TRP A 153 21.16 10.48 -13.55
C TRP A 153 22.48 10.65 -14.30
N HIS A 154 23.57 11.02 -13.64
CA HIS A 154 24.89 11.13 -14.27
C HIS A 154 25.34 9.82 -14.94
N ARG A 155 25.14 8.69 -14.25
CA ARG A 155 25.46 7.35 -14.77
C ARG A 155 24.44 6.79 -15.76
N GLN A 156 23.32 7.49 -15.98
CA GLN A 156 22.18 6.99 -16.77
C GLN A 156 21.65 5.64 -16.26
N ASP A 157 21.67 5.45 -14.95
CA ASP A 157 21.21 4.23 -14.27
C ASP A 157 19.74 4.39 -13.85
N GLU A 158 18.83 3.92 -14.70
CA GLU A 158 17.39 4.04 -14.47
C GLU A 158 16.93 3.30 -13.21
N ALA A 159 17.50 2.14 -12.91
CA ALA A 159 17.13 1.35 -11.74
C ALA A 159 17.54 2.07 -10.44
N ALA A 160 18.78 2.59 -10.38
CA ALA A 160 19.25 3.38 -9.25
C ALA A 160 18.47 4.70 -9.11
N TYR A 161 18.11 5.34 -10.23
CA TYR A 161 17.33 6.57 -10.21
C TYR A 161 15.93 6.34 -9.65
N GLN A 162 15.23 5.29 -10.11
CA GLN A 162 13.92 4.92 -9.58
C GLN A 162 13.98 4.55 -8.10
N ALA A 163 15.03 3.83 -7.66
CA ALA A 163 15.22 3.53 -6.25
C ALA A 163 15.40 4.81 -5.40
N ALA A 164 16.21 5.76 -5.87
CA ALA A 164 16.42 7.04 -5.19
C ALA A 164 15.15 7.91 -5.19
N GLN A 165 14.34 7.85 -6.26
CA GLN A 165 13.03 8.50 -6.32
C GLN A 165 12.03 7.93 -5.32
N ARG A 166 11.97 6.60 -5.15
CA ARG A 166 11.14 5.99 -4.12
C ARG A 166 11.58 6.40 -2.72
N LYS A 167 12.89 6.46 -2.48
CA LYS A 167 13.45 6.98 -1.23
C LYS A 167 13.09 8.45 -1.00
N MET A 168 13.14 9.29 -2.04
CA MET A 168 12.61 10.66 -1.96
C MET A 168 11.15 10.64 -1.54
N LEU A 169 10.29 9.87 -2.20
CA LEU A 169 8.86 9.84 -1.89
C LEU A 169 8.59 9.39 -0.45
N ALA A 170 9.37 8.43 0.06
CA ALA A 170 9.36 8.03 1.48
C ALA A 170 9.78 9.18 2.42
N GLU A 171 10.86 9.92 2.11
CA GLU A 171 11.31 11.06 2.92
C GLU A 171 10.34 12.26 2.89
N LEU A 172 9.67 12.48 1.76
CA LEU A 172 8.71 13.56 1.60
C LEU A 172 7.35 13.23 2.25
N THR A 173 7.01 11.95 2.39
CA THR A 173 5.71 11.52 2.90
C THR A 173 5.82 11.09 4.35
N VAL A 174 5.08 11.76 5.24
CA VAL A 174 5.03 11.40 6.65
C VAL A 174 3.60 10.99 7.00
N VAL A 175 3.43 9.75 7.47
CA VAL A 175 2.18 9.31 8.07
C VAL A 175 2.18 9.75 9.54
N GLN A 176 1.23 10.63 9.89
CA GLN A 176 1.14 11.22 11.23
C GLN A 176 0.13 10.47 12.10
N ASP A 177 -1.00 10.07 11.52
CA ASP A 177 -2.01 9.25 12.17
C ASP A 177 -2.42 8.10 11.26
N TRP A 178 -2.69 6.94 11.87
CA TRP A 178 -3.19 5.75 11.20
C TRP A 178 -4.08 4.98 12.16
N LYS A 179 -5.40 4.99 11.93
CA LYS A 179 -6.40 4.42 12.85
C LYS A 179 -7.37 3.53 12.09
N VAL A 180 -7.65 2.37 12.68
CA VAL A 180 -8.62 1.39 12.17
C VAL A 180 -9.82 1.35 13.12
N GLU A 181 -10.97 1.77 12.59
CA GLU A 181 -12.24 1.86 13.31
C GLU A 181 -13.34 1.08 12.60
N ASN A 182 -14.50 0.92 13.26
CA ASN A 182 -15.71 0.32 12.70
C ASN A 182 -15.51 -1.05 12.02
N LEU A 183 -14.56 -1.85 12.52
CA LEU A 183 -14.26 -3.17 11.99
C LEU A 183 -15.44 -4.13 12.19
N LYS A 184 -15.92 -4.71 11.08
CA LYS A 184 -16.99 -5.72 11.07
C LYS A 184 -16.50 -6.94 10.29
N ILE A 185 -16.44 -8.08 10.94
CA ILE A 185 -15.98 -9.35 10.36
C ILE A 185 -17.18 -10.27 10.15
N THR A 186 -17.32 -10.82 8.94
CA THR A 186 -18.36 -11.78 8.55
C THR A 186 -17.73 -12.92 7.75
N GLY A 187 -17.40 -14.01 8.45
CA GLY A 187 -16.74 -15.16 7.85
C GLY A 187 -15.40 -14.77 7.24
N ASP A 188 -15.25 -14.94 5.92
CA ASP A 188 -14.02 -14.65 5.18
C ASP A 188 -13.95 -13.21 4.64
N THR A 189 -14.91 -12.37 5.00
CA THR A 189 -14.97 -10.96 4.58
C THR A 189 -15.01 -10.03 5.79
N ALA A 190 -14.52 -8.81 5.61
CA ALA A 190 -14.66 -7.76 6.61
C ALA A 190 -14.74 -6.38 5.97
N THR A 191 -15.16 -5.39 6.74
CA THR A 191 -15.09 -3.96 6.39
C THR A 191 -14.47 -3.20 7.54
N ALA A 192 -13.64 -2.20 7.26
CA ALA A 192 -13.07 -1.30 8.26
C ALA A 192 -13.05 0.14 7.75
N ASP A 193 -13.07 1.10 8.67
CA ASP A 193 -12.77 2.50 8.33
C ASP A 193 -11.30 2.76 8.69
N LEU A 194 -10.51 3.12 7.68
CA LEU A 194 -9.14 3.55 7.84
C LEU A 194 -9.07 5.08 7.82
N ILE A 195 -8.70 5.67 8.94
CA ILE A 195 -8.46 7.10 9.08
C ILE A 195 -6.95 7.33 9.06
N SER A 196 -6.46 8.01 8.02
CA SER A 196 -5.04 8.32 7.88
C SER A 196 -4.82 9.82 7.75
N THR A 197 -3.86 10.35 8.51
CA THR A 197 -3.35 11.72 8.34
C THR A 197 -1.96 11.67 7.75
N THR A 198 -1.77 12.25 6.57
CA THR A 198 -0.47 12.27 5.87
C THR A 198 -0.04 13.68 5.56
N ALA A 199 1.23 14.00 5.79
CA ALA A 199 1.85 15.24 5.35
C ALA A 199 2.81 14.96 4.20
N PHE A 200 2.77 15.79 3.16
CA PHE A 200 3.70 15.70 2.04
C PHE A 200 4.59 16.95 2.01
N ASP A 201 5.90 16.77 2.14
CA ASP A 201 6.90 17.83 2.12
C ASP A 201 6.50 19.01 3.03
N GLN A 202 6.41 20.22 2.48
CA GLN A 202 6.01 21.46 3.18
C GLN A 202 4.49 21.71 3.17
N TYR A 203 3.68 20.82 2.59
CA TYR A 203 2.23 20.98 2.53
C TYR A 203 1.60 20.59 3.87
N PRO A 204 0.49 21.26 4.27
CA PRO A 204 -0.21 20.92 5.50
C PRO A 204 -0.72 19.47 5.46
N PRO A 205 -0.78 18.79 6.62
CA PRO A 205 -1.30 17.43 6.69
C PRO A 205 -2.73 17.34 6.16
N GLN A 206 -3.04 16.24 5.49
CA GLN A 206 -4.37 15.90 5.01
C GLN A 206 -4.86 14.64 5.71
N THR A 207 -6.08 14.71 6.23
CA THR A 207 -6.76 13.56 6.84
C THR A 207 -7.81 13.04 5.87
N GLN A 208 -7.82 11.72 5.68
CA GLN A 208 -8.79 11.01 4.86
C GLN A 208 -9.36 9.83 5.64
N THR A 209 -10.62 9.49 5.38
CA THR A 209 -11.29 8.31 5.90
C THR A 209 -11.70 7.44 4.71
N ASN A 210 -11.13 6.25 4.63
CA ASN A 210 -11.42 5.28 3.57
C ASN A 210 -12.19 4.09 4.14
N HIS A 211 -13.26 3.68 3.45
CA HIS A 211 -14.00 2.47 3.80
C HIS A 211 -13.40 1.28 3.06
N ILE A 212 -12.69 0.43 3.79
CA ILE A 212 -11.84 -0.63 3.25
C ILE A 212 -12.59 -1.97 3.28
N PRO A 213 -12.94 -2.56 2.13
CA PRO A 213 -13.35 -3.95 2.08
C PRO A 213 -12.13 -4.86 2.23
N LEU A 214 -12.32 -5.97 2.94
CA LEU A 214 -11.26 -6.93 3.27
C LEU A 214 -11.73 -8.34 2.92
N LEU A 215 -10.82 -9.15 2.40
CA LEU A 215 -11.08 -10.54 2.03
C LEU A 215 -9.96 -11.44 2.53
N VAL A 216 -10.30 -12.64 2.96
CA VAL A 216 -9.31 -13.69 3.21
C VAL A 216 -8.96 -14.40 1.90
N GLU A 217 -7.71 -14.26 1.49
CA GLU A 217 -7.13 -14.95 0.34
C GLU A 217 -5.97 -15.83 0.82
N ASN A 218 -5.97 -17.10 0.44
CA ASN A 218 -4.94 -18.08 0.85
C ASN A 218 -4.73 -18.19 2.38
N GLY A 219 -5.73 -17.81 3.17
CA GLY A 219 -5.67 -17.83 4.64
C GLY A 219 -5.11 -16.56 5.28
N GLU A 220 -4.89 -15.50 4.50
CA GLU A 220 -4.46 -14.19 5.00
C GLU A 220 -5.50 -13.13 4.65
N TRP A 221 -5.73 -12.18 5.56
CA TRP A 221 -6.51 -10.98 5.26
C TRP A 221 -5.77 -10.08 4.26
N LYS A 222 -6.50 -9.57 3.27
CA LYS A 222 -6.01 -8.67 2.22
C LYS A 222 -6.90 -7.42 2.09
N ASP A 223 -6.30 -6.32 1.67
CA ASP A 223 -6.96 -5.05 1.36
C ASP A 223 -7.55 -5.09 -0.06
N CYS A 224 -8.88 -4.99 -0.15
CA CYS A 224 -9.63 -4.98 -1.40
C CYS A 224 -10.11 -3.56 -1.79
N PHE A 225 -9.57 -2.50 -1.21
CA PHE A 225 -9.86 -1.14 -1.64
C PHE A 225 -9.24 -0.90 -3.02
N PRO A 226 -10.03 -0.49 -4.02
CA PRO A 226 -9.52 -0.27 -5.35
C PRO A 226 -8.52 0.89 -5.35
N PRO A 227 -7.32 0.73 -5.93
CA PRO A 227 -6.41 1.85 -6.09
C PRO A 227 -7.03 2.92 -6.98
N PRO A 228 -6.65 4.20 -6.82
CA PRO A 228 -7.18 5.28 -7.65
C PRO A 228 -7.02 4.95 -9.14
N GLN A 229 -8.13 4.95 -9.87
CA GLN A 229 -8.08 4.81 -11.32
C GLN A 229 -7.57 6.13 -11.90
N GLY A 230 -6.45 6.04 -12.59
CA GLY A 230 -5.67 7.18 -13.05
C GLY A 230 -6.15 7.82 -14.32
#